data_AF-A0AAW2AYX2-F1
#
_entry.id   AF-A0AAW2AYX2-F1
#
_cell.length_a   1.000
_cell.length_b   1.000
_cell.length_c   1.000
_cell.angle_alpha   90.00
_cell.angle_beta   90.00
_cell.angle_gamma   90.00
#
_symmetry.space_group_name_H-M   'P 1'
#
loop_
_entity.id
_entity.type
_entity.pdbx_description
1 polymer ?
#
loop_
_entity_poly.entity_id
_entity_poly.type
_entity_poly.pdbx_seq_one_letter_code
_entity_poly.pdbx_strand_id
1 'polypeptide(L)'
;SVSPSSSSSSSSSQTEISPGRSVTLSCQLYSYDVFSCYSEGLHLLWVNQAGVDLKTDSRYQILFSSDHCIITLTTTLLNEDDNREWRCQLTLRNQLQTSVRYTVKYS
;
A
#
# COMPACT_ATOMS: atom_id res chain seq x y z
N SER A 1 -22.86 -6.07 -36.50
CA SER A 1 -23.08 -5.61 -35.11
C SER A 1 -21.80 -5.00 -34.60
N VAL A 2 -21.82 -3.72 -34.24
CA VAL A 2 -20.63 -2.97 -33.79
C VAL A 2 -20.64 -2.95 -32.26
N SER A 3 -19.60 -3.46 -31.63
CA SER A 3 -19.46 -3.48 -30.16
C SER A 3 -19.11 -2.08 -29.64
N PRO A 4 -19.69 -1.62 -28.52
CA PRO A 4 -19.36 -0.31 -27.97
C PRO A 4 -18.05 -0.37 -27.18
N SER A 5 -17.12 0.52 -27.51
CA SER A 5 -15.92 0.79 -26.72
C SER A 5 -16.33 1.56 -25.47
N SER A 6 -16.21 0.94 -24.29
CA SER A 6 -16.48 1.62 -23.03
C SER A 6 -15.23 2.39 -22.60
N SER A 7 -15.28 3.73 -22.68
CA SER A 7 -14.24 4.62 -22.17
C SER A 7 -14.55 4.96 -20.71
N SER A 8 -13.84 4.36 -19.77
CA SER A 8 -13.88 4.75 -18.36
C SER A 8 -12.88 5.89 -18.12
N SER A 9 -13.37 7.13 -17.95
CA SER A 9 -12.56 8.25 -17.48
C SER A 9 -12.46 8.20 -15.95
N SER A 10 -11.31 7.77 -15.43
CA SER A 10 -10.99 7.93 -14.01
C SER A 10 -10.40 9.33 -13.79
N SER A 11 -11.17 10.22 -13.14
CA SER A 11 -10.60 11.43 -12.55
C SER A 11 -9.75 11.01 -11.35
N SER A 12 -8.42 11.00 -11.53
CA SER A 12 -7.48 10.81 -10.43
C SER A 12 -7.46 12.10 -9.61
N SER A 13 -7.96 12.06 -8.38
CA SER A 13 -7.67 13.09 -7.38
C SER A 13 -6.19 13.00 -7.02
N GLN A 14 -5.34 13.59 -7.85
CA GLN A 14 -3.92 13.73 -7.53
C GLN A 14 -3.82 14.80 -6.46
N THR A 15 -3.61 14.37 -5.21
CA THR A 15 -3.03 15.25 -4.21
C THR A 15 -1.70 15.77 -4.79
N GLU A 16 -1.43 17.08 -4.69
CA GLU A 16 -0.12 17.59 -5.07
C GLU A 16 0.94 16.93 -4.17
N ILE A 17 1.71 16.03 -4.77
CA ILE A 17 2.77 15.29 -4.10
C ILE A 17 4.09 15.88 -4.58
N SER A 18 4.88 16.39 -3.64
CA SER A 18 6.18 16.97 -3.92
C SER A 18 7.25 16.42 -2.97
N PRO A 19 8.53 16.47 -3.36
CA PRO A 19 9.64 16.23 -2.43
C PRO A 19 9.53 17.09 -1.16
N GLY A 20 10.03 16.55 -0.05
CA GLY A 20 10.02 17.20 1.27
C GLY A 20 8.70 17.11 2.02
N ARG A 21 7.63 16.59 1.41
CA ARG A 21 6.34 16.39 2.09
C ARG A 21 6.29 15.02 2.77
N SER A 22 5.69 14.99 3.97
CA SER A 22 5.36 13.73 4.62
C SER A 22 4.06 13.18 4.04
N VAL A 23 4.04 11.88 3.76
CA VAL A 23 2.87 11.14 3.33
C VAL A 23 2.62 9.98 4.28
N THR A 24 1.33 9.69 4.51
CA THR A 24 0.89 8.50 5.22
C THR A 24 0.00 7.69 4.30
N LEU A 25 0.45 6.49 3.97
CA LEU A 25 -0.33 5.51 3.23
C LEU A 25 -1.01 4.56 4.22
N SER A 26 -2.28 4.28 3.99
CA SER A 26 -3.05 3.33 4.79
C SER A 26 -3.50 2.17 3.91
N CYS A 27 -3.29 0.95 4.42
CA CYS A 27 -3.77 -0.28 3.80
C CYS A 27 -4.66 -1.00 4.79
N GLN A 28 -5.90 -1.26 4.39
CA GLN A 28 -6.91 -1.86 5.24
C GLN A 28 -7.34 -3.20 4.66
N LEU A 29 -7.30 -4.24 5.49
CA LEU A 29 -7.89 -5.53 5.14
C LEU A 29 -9.38 -5.52 5.46
N TYR A 30 -10.20 -5.62 4.41
CA TYR A 30 -11.64 -5.87 4.54
C TYR A 30 -11.92 -7.35 4.30
N SER A 31 -12.60 -8.00 5.25
CA SER A 31 -13.04 -9.39 5.14
C SER A 31 -14.49 -9.51 5.58
N TYR A 32 -15.28 -10.30 4.84
CA TYR A 32 -16.67 -10.63 5.18
C TYR A 32 -16.73 -11.71 6.26
N ASP A 33 -15.81 -12.67 6.20
CA ASP A 33 -15.60 -13.66 7.26
C ASP A 33 -14.75 -13.04 8.38
N VAL A 34 -14.98 -13.50 9.61
CA VAL A 34 -14.29 -13.10 10.85
C VAL A 34 -12.82 -13.59 10.88
N PHE A 35 -12.11 -13.50 9.75
CA PHE A 35 -10.66 -13.46 9.76
C PHE A 35 -10.27 -12.19 10.50
N SER A 36 -10.08 -12.31 11.81
CA SER A 36 -9.31 -11.36 12.56
C SER A 36 -7.96 -11.21 11.84
N CYS A 37 -7.46 -9.99 11.67
CA CYS A 37 -6.07 -9.77 11.22
C CYS A 37 -5.01 -10.36 12.18
N TYR A 38 -5.45 -11.07 13.22
CA TYR A 38 -4.68 -11.86 14.17
C TYR A 38 -4.68 -13.36 13.88
N SER A 39 -5.29 -13.82 12.79
CA SER A 39 -5.26 -15.24 12.44
C SER A 39 -3.80 -15.72 12.34
N GLU A 40 -3.52 -16.89 12.92
CA GLU A 40 -2.17 -17.40 13.00
C GLU A 40 -1.52 -17.51 11.60
N GLY A 41 -0.35 -16.89 11.45
CA GLY A 41 0.40 -16.84 10.21
C GLY A 41 -0.12 -15.84 9.18
N LEU A 42 -1.17 -15.07 9.49
CA LEU A 42 -1.63 -13.98 8.64
C LEU A 42 -0.85 -12.70 8.96
N HIS A 43 -0.26 -12.07 7.94
CA HIS A 43 0.53 -10.86 8.09
C HIS A 43 0.15 -9.81 7.04
N LEU A 44 -0.10 -8.59 7.51
CA LEU A 44 -0.21 -7.40 6.67
C LEU A 44 1.14 -6.66 6.71
N LEU A 45 1.75 -6.42 5.57
CA LEU A 45 3.14 -5.96 5.45
C LEU A 45 3.25 -4.84 4.42
N TRP A 46 4.14 -3.88 4.67
CA TRP A 46 4.61 -2.96 3.63
C TRP A 46 5.95 -3.43 3.09
N VAL A 47 6.04 -3.61 1.77
CA VAL A 47 7.25 -4.05 1.08
C VAL A 47 7.59 -3.11 -0.07
N ASN A 48 8.86 -3.11 -0.50
CA ASN A 48 9.25 -2.42 -1.72
C ASN A 48 8.90 -3.22 -2.98
N GLN A 49 9.25 -2.67 -4.15
CA GLN A 49 9.04 -3.33 -5.46
C GLN A 49 9.71 -4.72 -5.58
N ALA A 50 10.79 -4.98 -4.82
CA ALA A 50 11.47 -6.27 -4.79
C ALA A 50 10.89 -7.25 -3.75
N GLY A 51 9.86 -6.85 -2.98
CA GLY A 51 9.26 -7.66 -1.93
C GLY A 51 10.04 -7.64 -0.61
N VAL A 52 11.01 -6.74 -0.45
CA VAL A 52 11.74 -6.59 0.82
C VAL A 52 10.89 -5.81 1.81
N ASP A 53 10.78 -6.32 3.04
CA ASP A 53 10.07 -5.70 4.15
C ASP A 53 10.65 -4.33 4.52
N LEU A 54 9.80 -3.30 4.44
CA LEU A 54 10.16 -1.92 4.74
C LEU A 54 10.31 -1.64 6.24
N LYS A 55 9.87 -2.55 7.12
CA LYS A 55 10.02 -2.40 8.57
C LYS A 55 11.47 -2.33 9.04
N THR A 56 12.40 -2.84 8.23
CA THR A 56 13.83 -2.81 8.52
C THR A 56 14.51 -1.50 8.13
N ASP A 57 13.82 -0.65 7.36
CA ASP A 57 14.34 0.64 6.91
C ASP A 57 13.81 1.76 7.82
N SER A 58 14.74 2.45 8.48
CA SER A 58 14.46 3.49 9.48
C SER A 58 13.76 4.72 8.91
N ARG A 59 13.74 4.87 7.58
CA ARG A 59 13.04 5.95 6.89
C ARG A 59 11.52 5.79 6.95
N TYR A 60 11.01 4.60 7.20
CA TYR A 60 9.58 4.32 7.26
C TYR A 60 9.11 4.13 8.70
N GLN A 61 8.08 4.88 9.09
CA GLN A 61 7.34 4.60 10.30
C GLN A 61 6.13 3.73 9.95
N ILE A 62 6.15 2.49 10.40
CA ILE A 62 5.06 1.52 10.17
C ILE A 62 4.28 1.29 11.45
N LEU A 63 2.96 1.48 11.40
CA LEU A 63 2.06 1.24 12.52
C LEU A 63 0.97 0.27 12.10
N PHE A 64 0.64 -0.67 12.97
CA PHE A 64 -0.45 -1.61 12.77
C PHE A 64 -1.55 -1.33 13.80
N SER A 65 -2.77 -1.14 13.32
CA SER A 65 -3.97 -1.02 14.13
C SER A 65 -4.88 -2.22 13.88
N SER A 66 -5.18 -2.93 14.95
CA SER A 66 -5.98 -4.14 14.95
C SER A 66 -7.48 -3.91 14.83
N ASP A 67 -7.97 -2.82 15.40
CA ASP A 67 -9.41 -2.55 15.53
C ASP A 67 -10.08 -2.43 14.15
N HIS A 68 -9.27 -2.10 13.14
CA HIS A 68 -9.71 -1.97 11.75
C HIS A 68 -8.85 -2.74 10.75
N CYS A 69 -7.90 -3.55 11.23
CA CYS A 69 -6.93 -4.27 10.39
C CYS A 69 -6.22 -3.36 9.37
N ILE A 70 -5.69 -2.25 9.88
CA ILE A 70 -5.01 -1.22 9.10
C ILE A 70 -3.52 -1.29 9.39
N ILE A 71 -2.71 -1.31 8.33
CA ILE A 71 -1.29 -1.01 8.42
C ILE A 71 -1.00 0.32 7.72
N THR A 72 -0.30 1.21 8.40
CA THR A 72 0.11 2.50 7.85
C THR A 72 1.61 2.52 7.60
N LEU A 73 2.01 3.26 6.57
CA LEU A 73 3.39 3.63 6.29
C LEU A 73 3.45 5.14 6.23
N THR A 74 4.28 5.75 7.08
CA THR A 74 4.56 7.18 7.06
C THR A 74 6.01 7.41 6.69
N THR A 75 6.25 8.32 5.74
CA THR A 75 7.61 8.71 5.33
C THR A 75 7.62 10.13 4.77
N THR A 76 8.79 10.75 4.77
CA THR A 76 9.03 12.00 4.04
C THR A 76 9.56 11.68 2.65
N LEU A 77 8.92 12.22 1.62
CA LEU A 77 9.29 12.03 0.22
C LEU A 77 10.62 12.74 -0.10
N LEU A 78 11.50 12.06 -0.80
CA LEU A 78 12.78 12.56 -1.29
C LEU A 78 12.76 12.63 -2.82
N ASN A 79 13.66 13.39 -3.42
CA ASN A 79 13.72 13.52 -4.88
C ASN A 79 13.86 12.16 -5.60
N GLU A 80 14.56 11.22 -4.98
CA GLU A 80 14.78 9.86 -5.50
C GLU A 80 13.53 8.97 -5.48
N ASP A 81 12.45 9.38 -4.80
CA ASP A 81 11.22 8.58 -4.77
C ASP A 81 10.29 8.85 -5.92
N ASP A 82 10.64 9.70 -6.89
CA ASP A 82 9.85 9.76 -8.11
C ASP A 82 9.80 8.38 -8.76
N ASN A 83 8.59 7.89 -9.07
CA ASN A 83 8.34 6.53 -9.55
C ASN A 83 8.62 5.40 -8.54
N ARG A 84 8.88 5.72 -7.26
CA ARG A 84 8.99 4.71 -6.20
C ARG A 84 7.67 3.96 -6.04
N GLU A 85 7.76 2.64 -5.95
CA GLU A 85 6.63 1.77 -5.67
C GLU A 85 6.75 1.17 -4.26
N TRP A 86 5.68 1.32 -3.49
CA TRP A 86 5.45 0.60 -2.25
C TRP A 86 4.25 -0.32 -2.42
N ARG A 87 4.31 -1.50 -1.78
CA ARG A 87 3.23 -2.48 -1.83
C ARG A 87 2.78 -2.84 -0.44
N CYS A 88 1.48 -2.88 -0.24
CA CYS A 88 0.90 -3.54 0.93
C CYS A 88 0.54 -4.97 0.53
N GLN A 89 1.07 -5.94 1.27
CA GLN A 89 0.86 -7.36 1.03
C GLN A 89 0.14 -8.01 2.19
N LEU A 90 -0.79 -8.90 1.86
CA LEU A 90 -1.35 -9.87 2.77
C LEU A 90 -0.67 -11.21 2.51
N THR A 91 -0.07 -11.79 3.55
CA THR A 91 0.47 -13.14 3.49
C THR A 91 -0.24 -14.05 4.49
N LEU A 92 -0.32 -15.34 4.17
CA LEU A 92 -0.76 -16.40 5.06
C LEU A 92 0.31 -17.48 5.05
N ARG A 93 0.90 -17.78 6.21
CA ARG A 93 2.00 -18.74 6.37
C ARG A 93 3.14 -18.46 5.38
N ASN A 94 3.53 -17.19 5.26
CA ASN A 94 4.54 -16.66 4.33
C ASN A 94 4.22 -16.84 2.84
N GLN A 95 2.99 -17.23 2.48
CA GLN A 95 2.53 -17.27 1.10
C GLN A 95 1.72 -16.01 0.79
N LEU A 96 2.06 -15.34 -0.31
CA LEU A 96 1.34 -14.16 -0.79
C LEU A 96 -0.10 -14.52 -1.15
N GLN A 97 -1.05 -13.83 -0.52
CA GLN A 97 -2.48 -13.97 -0.82
C GLN A 97 -2.94 -12.85 -1.75
N THR A 98 -2.60 -11.61 -1.42
CA THR A 98 -2.92 -10.44 -2.25
C THR A 98 -1.91 -9.31 -2.04
N SER A 99 -1.82 -8.40 -3.01
CA SER A 99 -0.95 -7.24 -2.99
C SER A 99 -1.63 -6.04 -3.64
N VAL A 100 -1.56 -4.89 -3.00
CA VAL A 100 -1.88 -3.60 -3.62
C VAL A 100 -0.61 -2.77 -3.76
N ARG A 101 -0.56 -1.92 -4.78
CA ARG A 101 0.60 -1.09 -5.09
C ARG A 101 0.24 0.38 -5.07
N TYR A 102 1.17 1.19 -4.58
CA TYR A 102 1.15 2.63 -4.67
C TYR A 102 2.45 3.09 -5.33
N THR A 103 2.34 3.93 -6.36
CA THR A 103 3.48 4.51 -7.05
C THR A 103 3.45 6.02 -6.87
N VAL A 104 4.55 6.57 -6.36
CA VAL A 104 4.74 8.03 -6.26
C VAL A 104 4.91 8.60 -7.67
N LYS A 105 4.22 9.71 -7.94
CA LYS A 105 4.40 10.54 -9.12
C LYS A 105 4.38 11.99 -8.67
N TYR A 106 5.47 12.70 -8.89
CA TYR A 106 5.49 14.13 -8.62
C TYR A 106 4.75 14.90 -9.72
N SER A 107 4.16 16.03 -9.31
CA SER A 107 3.47 16.99 -10.17
C SER A 107 4.44 17.94 -10.86
#